data_AF-A0AAD7YIQ0-F1
#
_entry.id   AF-A0AAD7YIQ0-F1
#
_cell.length_a   1.000
_cell.length_b   1.000
_cell.length_c   1.000
_cell.angle_alpha   90.00
_cell.angle_beta   90.00
_cell.angle_gamma   90.00
#
_symmetry.space_group_name_H-M   'P 1'
#
loop_
_entity.id
_entity.type
_entity.pdbx_description
1 polymer ?
#
loop_
_entity_poly.entity_id
_entity_poly.type
_entity_poly.pdbx_seq_one_letter_code
_entity_poly.pdbx_strand_id
1 'polypeptide(L)'
;MERIDPFFDIMCTYLRSAMTHIDARIQEDSLLFLDTLLACTPAKVAEDFHKIIPNFLDMISKLRVDSKPGRTLTVNLGSQITSVKWRVKVLHRLKDYLNEFVKYNNIQEFREPVVEATKIFDHSKINHISLFNPIYIQNCQLSCFSSKNSQDAVPLDEVDKFKEYTDTLMPLLFETWLEVCPSVSSEKSTETVISEDAALLLKHTLEVISLIWSIVKHFNMKNPSSNIQNAFSQKFRQPYLQHFVNAFPYVTNIRTKQRSANAQLGETITDPKLVTQNLEICQVFILLNPNINVKNQNKEMMSVLNYIEKTFNKNTQAEINDVIIKILHTIFSNEVNNWTRTLSVMDDLFRKIIWAYFNKDMSSSFRQKIFSLLCKIALNDKLVHFQESDAYHMWLEKLPDILLEETVTVQTIDIIHKFAVRNNRTFNKVVRPKLLQILRNLPKLVISDVDINGSGYYKLFSLLYYTKKWDDASLDLLRDQLVQNAYARDYGNFIFETLQIRTGDD
;
A
#
# COMPACT_ATOMS: atom_id res chain seq x y z
N MET A 1 -3.95 15.38 -28.43
CA MET A 1 -2.67 14.67 -28.25
C MET A 1 -1.82 14.73 -29.52
N GLU A 2 -2.30 14.27 -30.68
CA GLU A 2 -1.54 14.23 -31.96
C GLU A 2 -0.85 15.53 -32.43
N ARG A 3 -1.30 16.71 -31.95
CA ARG A 3 -0.71 18.01 -32.36
C ARG A 3 0.50 18.45 -31.54
N ILE A 4 0.69 17.93 -30.32
CA ILE A 4 1.80 18.33 -29.42
C ILE A 4 2.98 17.39 -29.57
N ASP A 5 2.72 16.10 -29.83
CA ASP A 5 3.72 15.06 -29.99
C ASP A 5 4.93 15.45 -30.87
N PRO A 6 4.77 16.04 -32.08
CA PRO A 6 5.92 16.40 -32.92
C PRO A 6 6.77 17.55 -32.34
N PHE A 7 6.25 18.33 -31.39
CA PHE A 7 6.94 19.46 -30.77
C PHE A 7 7.39 19.18 -29.33
N PHE A 8 7.08 17.99 -28.79
CA PHE A 8 7.30 17.68 -27.39
C PHE A 8 8.76 17.82 -26.98
N ASP A 9 9.71 17.31 -27.77
CA ASP A 9 11.14 17.38 -27.44
C ASP A 9 11.67 18.82 -27.35
N ILE A 10 11.14 19.70 -28.21
CA ILE A 10 11.47 21.13 -28.21
C ILE A 10 10.88 21.79 -26.96
N MET A 11 9.60 21.53 -26.67
CA MET A 11 8.91 22.04 -25.47
C MET A 11 9.61 21.57 -24.19
N CYS A 12 9.98 20.30 -24.10
CA CYS A 12 10.72 19.73 -22.98
C CYS A 12 12.09 20.40 -22.82
N THR A 13 12.80 20.70 -23.91
CA THR A 13 14.07 21.40 -23.85
C THR A 13 13.94 22.84 -23.32
N TYR A 14 12.92 23.59 -23.78
CA TYR A 14 12.64 24.92 -23.23
C TYR A 14 12.20 24.87 -21.77
N LEU A 15 11.38 23.88 -21.40
CA LEU A 15 10.99 23.66 -20.00
C LEU A 15 12.23 23.46 -19.11
N ARG A 16 13.13 22.54 -19.48
CA ARG A 16 14.35 22.26 -18.71
C ARG A 16 15.25 23.49 -18.59
N SER A 17 15.37 24.28 -19.66
CA SER A 17 16.10 25.55 -19.64
C SER A 17 15.45 26.60 -18.75
N ALA A 18 14.11 26.68 -18.72
CA ALA A 18 13.38 27.63 -17.91
C ALA A 18 13.42 27.27 -16.41
N MET A 19 13.34 25.98 -16.07
CA MET A 19 13.46 25.49 -14.68
C MET A 19 14.82 25.79 -14.05
N THR A 20 15.88 25.90 -14.86
CA THR A 20 17.25 26.17 -14.41
C THR A 20 17.66 27.64 -14.63
N HIS A 21 16.73 28.50 -15.06
CA HIS A 21 17.00 29.88 -15.39
C HIS A 21 17.41 30.72 -14.16
N ILE A 22 18.21 31.77 -14.33
CA ILE A 22 18.69 32.62 -13.21
C ILE A 22 17.59 33.51 -12.60
N ASP A 23 16.61 33.92 -13.40
CA ASP A 23 15.43 34.70 -12.97
C ASP A 23 14.37 33.78 -12.35
N ALA A 24 14.07 34.01 -11.06
CA ALA A 24 13.10 33.25 -10.28
C ALA A 24 11.68 33.31 -10.86
N ARG A 25 11.30 34.37 -11.58
CA ARG A 25 9.98 34.48 -12.22
C ARG A 25 9.85 33.52 -13.38
N ILE A 26 10.91 33.36 -14.17
CA ILE A 26 10.95 32.40 -15.27
C ILE A 26 10.93 30.97 -14.72
N GLN A 27 11.63 30.72 -13.62
CA GLN A 27 11.54 29.44 -12.90
C GLN A 27 10.10 29.16 -12.42
N GLU A 28 9.40 30.16 -11.87
CA GLU A 28 8.00 30.00 -11.44
C GLU A 28 7.07 29.68 -12.61
N ASP A 29 7.16 30.44 -13.70
CA ASP A 29 6.37 30.21 -14.92
C ASP A 29 6.67 28.84 -15.55
N SER A 30 7.91 28.35 -15.43
CA SER A 30 8.27 27.02 -15.92
C SER A 30 7.50 25.89 -15.21
N LEU A 31 7.15 26.06 -13.93
CA LEU A 31 6.33 25.08 -13.21
C LEU A 31 4.90 25.07 -13.73
N LEU A 32 4.33 26.22 -14.08
CA LEU A 32 3.01 26.30 -14.71
C LEU A 32 3.03 25.66 -16.12
N PHE A 33 4.14 25.82 -16.83
CA PHE A 33 4.33 25.16 -18.12
C PHE A 33 4.42 23.64 -17.96
N LEU A 34 5.13 23.14 -16.94
CA LEU A 34 5.14 21.72 -16.60
C LEU A 34 3.73 21.21 -16.25
N ASP A 35 2.96 21.95 -15.44
CA ASP A 35 1.58 21.60 -15.08
C ASP A 35 0.72 21.42 -16.35
N THR A 36 0.93 22.27 -17.35
CA THR A 36 0.26 22.17 -18.66
C THR A 36 0.68 20.93 -19.44
N LEU A 37 1.99 20.62 -19.47
CA LEU A 37 2.50 19.42 -20.15
C LEU A 37 2.03 18.12 -19.48
N LEU A 38 1.94 18.09 -18.14
CA LEU A 38 1.38 16.97 -17.39
C LEU A 38 -0.10 16.76 -17.71
N ALA A 39 -0.87 17.84 -17.88
CA ALA A 39 -2.27 17.74 -18.29
C ALA A 39 -2.46 17.28 -19.74
N CYS A 40 -1.56 17.68 -20.65
CA CYS A 40 -1.73 17.44 -22.10
C CYS A 40 -1.10 16.13 -22.57
N THR A 41 0.09 15.78 -22.08
CA THR A 41 0.92 14.67 -22.54
C THR A 41 1.64 13.96 -21.37
N PRO A 42 0.91 13.42 -20.37
CA PRO A 42 1.50 12.87 -19.14
C PRO A 42 2.48 11.71 -19.41
N ALA A 43 2.16 10.82 -20.35
CA ALA A 43 3.00 9.67 -20.69
C ALA A 43 4.38 10.08 -21.23
N LYS A 44 4.44 11.10 -22.08
CA LYS A 44 5.71 11.62 -22.63
C LYS A 44 6.55 12.34 -21.58
N VAL A 45 5.89 13.09 -20.69
CA VAL A 45 6.57 13.73 -19.55
C VAL A 45 7.15 12.67 -18.60
N ALA A 46 6.44 11.57 -18.38
CA ALA A 46 6.94 10.44 -17.59
C ALA A 46 8.09 9.68 -18.27
N GLU A 47 8.09 9.55 -19.60
CA GLU A 47 9.19 8.93 -20.38
C GLU A 47 10.52 9.71 -20.21
N ASP A 48 10.44 11.04 -20.11
CA ASP A 48 11.59 11.91 -19.87
C ASP A 48 12.01 12.01 -18.38
N PHE A 49 11.66 10.98 -17.57
CA PHE A 49 11.92 10.91 -16.13
C PHE A 49 13.29 11.45 -15.72
N HIS A 50 14.33 10.84 -16.30
CA HIS A 50 15.74 11.08 -16.03
C HIS A 50 16.23 12.45 -16.49
N LYS A 51 15.52 13.11 -17.42
CA LYS A 51 15.89 14.43 -17.95
C LYS A 51 15.32 15.59 -17.15
N ILE A 52 14.15 15.42 -16.54
CA ILE A 52 13.44 16.50 -15.83
C ILE A 52 13.76 16.48 -14.33
N ILE A 53 13.93 15.32 -13.70
CA ILE A 53 14.19 15.21 -12.26
C ILE A 53 15.41 16.03 -11.77
N PRO A 54 16.53 16.15 -12.52
CA PRO A 54 17.66 16.92 -12.05
C PRO A 54 17.33 18.42 -11.91
N ASN A 55 16.44 18.95 -12.76
CA ASN A 55 16.06 20.36 -12.72
C ASN A 55 15.26 20.68 -11.45
N PHE A 56 14.47 19.73 -10.92
CA PHE A 56 13.85 19.89 -9.61
C PHE A 56 14.89 20.00 -8.48
N LEU A 57 16.00 19.24 -8.55
CA LEU A 57 17.08 19.33 -7.57
C LEU A 57 17.72 20.73 -7.57
N ASP A 58 17.87 21.32 -8.77
CA ASP A 58 18.39 22.68 -8.98
C ASP A 58 17.43 23.77 -8.47
N MET A 59 16.12 23.54 -8.56
CA MET A 59 15.13 24.48 -8.01
C MET A 59 15.05 24.43 -6.47
N ILE A 60 15.28 23.26 -5.86
CA ILE A 60 15.30 23.08 -4.41
C ILE A 60 16.63 23.56 -3.80
N SER A 61 17.73 23.43 -4.54
CA SER A 61 19.07 23.67 -4.02
C SER A 61 20.07 24.13 -5.08
N LYS A 62 21.11 24.84 -4.66
CA LYS A 62 22.25 25.23 -5.50
C LYS A 62 23.49 24.41 -5.16
N LEU A 63 24.32 24.14 -6.17
CA LEU A 63 25.64 23.55 -5.98
C LEU A 63 26.52 24.51 -5.17
N ARG A 64 27.22 24.00 -4.15
CA ARG A 64 28.25 24.75 -3.42
C ARG A 64 29.47 24.90 -4.32
N VAL A 65 30.00 26.12 -4.38
CA VAL A 65 31.23 26.45 -5.12
C VAL A 65 32.47 26.25 -4.23
N ASP A 66 32.29 25.99 -2.94
CA ASP A 66 33.36 25.87 -1.95
C ASP A 66 34.03 24.48 -1.96
N SER A 67 35.17 24.38 -1.26
CA SER A 67 36.11 23.24 -1.23
C SER A 67 35.54 21.86 -0.80
N LYS A 68 34.25 21.77 -0.47
CA LYS A 68 33.53 20.52 -0.23
C LYS A 68 32.39 20.39 -1.24
N PRO A 69 32.42 19.40 -2.15
CA PRO A 69 31.31 19.17 -3.07
C PRO A 69 30.04 18.84 -2.28
N GLY A 70 28.96 19.57 -2.55
CA GLY A 70 27.69 19.46 -1.86
C GLY A 70 26.66 20.45 -2.42
N ARG A 71 25.41 20.33 -1.97
CA ARG A 71 24.33 21.27 -2.32
C ARG A 71 23.88 22.05 -1.08
N THR A 72 23.29 23.22 -1.29
CA THR A 72 22.67 24.03 -0.24
C THR A 72 21.29 24.44 -0.70
N LEU A 73 20.32 24.48 0.20
CA LEU A 73 18.97 24.94 -0.10
C LEU A 73 18.96 26.33 -0.77
N THR A 74 18.09 26.50 -1.75
CA THR A 74 17.94 27.76 -2.46
C THR A 74 17.30 28.81 -1.56
N VAL A 75 17.97 29.94 -1.39
CA VAL A 75 17.46 31.09 -0.63
C VAL A 75 16.91 32.14 -1.61
N ASN A 76 15.63 32.49 -1.49
CA ASN A 76 14.96 33.46 -2.35
C ASN A 76 15.08 34.89 -1.80
N LEU A 77 16.29 35.47 -1.84
CA LEU A 77 16.61 36.77 -1.24
C LEU A 77 16.05 38.00 -2.00
N GLY A 78 15.17 37.83 -2.98
CA GLY A 78 14.60 38.93 -3.77
C GLY A 78 13.21 38.68 -4.36
N SER A 79 12.53 37.63 -3.90
CA SER A 79 11.20 37.26 -4.42
C SER A 79 10.09 37.68 -3.46
N GLN A 80 8.86 37.86 -3.96
CA GLN A 80 7.68 38.14 -3.13
C GLN A 80 7.27 36.95 -2.24
N ILE A 81 7.86 35.78 -2.47
CA ILE A 81 7.52 34.52 -1.81
C ILE A 81 8.67 34.10 -0.88
N THR A 82 8.35 33.59 0.31
CA THR A 82 9.37 33.08 1.25
C THR A 82 10.03 31.80 0.72
N SER A 83 11.28 31.52 1.11
CA SER A 83 11.97 30.28 0.72
C SER A 83 11.17 29.02 1.08
N VAL A 84 10.40 29.04 2.17
CA VAL A 84 9.50 27.96 2.58
C VAL A 84 8.37 27.76 1.58
N LYS A 85 7.64 28.84 1.25
CA LYS A 85 6.52 28.78 0.30
C LYS A 85 6.96 28.39 -1.11
N TRP A 86 8.14 28.84 -1.53
CA TRP A 86 8.75 28.38 -2.78
C TRP A 86 8.99 26.86 -2.78
N ARG A 87 9.60 26.31 -1.72
CA ARG A 87 9.85 24.88 -1.62
C ARG A 87 8.54 24.07 -1.55
N VAL A 88 7.51 24.57 -0.87
CA VAL A 88 6.16 23.98 -0.91
C VAL A 88 5.66 23.88 -2.37
N LYS A 89 5.74 24.97 -3.15
CA LYS A 89 5.35 24.97 -4.57
C LYS A 89 6.13 23.96 -5.39
N VAL A 90 7.47 23.95 -5.27
CA VAL A 90 8.34 23.03 -6.03
C VAL A 90 8.07 21.57 -5.67
N LEU A 91 7.96 21.25 -4.38
CA LEU A 91 7.69 19.88 -3.90
C LEU A 91 6.30 19.39 -4.30
N HIS A 92 5.30 20.27 -4.33
CA HIS A 92 3.97 19.94 -4.84
C HIS A 92 4.02 19.48 -6.30
N ARG A 93 4.70 20.23 -7.17
CA ARG A 93 4.85 19.86 -8.60
C ARG A 93 5.73 18.63 -8.77
N LEU A 94 6.77 18.48 -7.96
CA LEU A 94 7.58 17.27 -7.95
C LEU A 94 6.73 16.03 -7.60
N LYS A 95 5.86 16.14 -6.59
CA LYS A 95 4.92 15.07 -6.23
C LYS A 95 3.99 14.72 -7.39
N ASP A 96 3.42 15.69 -8.09
CA ASP A 96 2.55 15.42 -9.25
C ASP A 96 3.30 14.76 -10.40
N TYR A 97 4.51 15.25 -10.68
CA TYR A 97 5.41 14.66 -11.66
C TYR A 97 5.78 13.19 -11.33
N LEU A 98 6.17 12.91 -10.08
CA LEU A 98 6.47 11.56 -9.61
C LEU A 98 5.24 10.63 -9.68
N ASN A 99 4.04 11.16 -9.39
CA ASN A 99 2.79 10.42 -9.51
C ASN A 99 2.52 9.99 -10.97
N GLU A 100 2.76 10.87 -11.95
CA GLU A 100 2.60 10.49 -13.36
C GLU A 100 3.60 9.42 -13.79
N PHE A 101 4.85 9.47 -13.31
CA PHE A 101 5.80 8.38 -13.52
C PHE A 101 5.33 7.04 -12.92
N VAL A 102 4.76 7.09 -11.72
CA VAL A 102 4.19 5.92 -11.01
C VAL A 102 2.99 5.32 -11.75
N LYS A 103 2.11 6.16 -12.31
CA LYS A 103 0.98 5.73 -13.15
C LYS A 103 1.45 5.15 -14.48
N TYR A 104 2.37 5.83 -15.17
CA TYR A 104 2.91 5.41 -16.46
C TYR A 104 3.53 4.00 -16.40
N ASN A 105 4.23 3.67 -15.31
CA ASN A 105 4.85 2.36 -15.10
C ASN A 105 3.93 1.34 -14.39
N ASN A 106 2.62 1.65 -14.23
CA ASN A 106 1.62 0.80 -13.54
C ASN A 106 2.07 0.31 -12.16
N ILE A 107 2.80 1.14 -11.40
CA ILE A 107 3.39 0.75 -10.10
C ILE A 107 2.28 0.55 -9.04
N GLN A 108 1.09 1.13 -9.23
CA GLN A 108 -0.01 1.07 -8.26
C GLN A 108 -0.87 -0.20 -8.35
N GLU A 109 -0.85 -0.95 -9.47
CA GLU A 109 -1.80 -2.05 -9.74
C GLU A 109 -1.39 -3.42 -9.16
N PHE A 110 -0.16 -3.59 -8.65
CA PHE A 110 0.30 -4.89 -8.13
C PHE A 110 -0.22 -5.28 -6.73
N ARG A 111 -1.29 -4.63 -6.24
CA ARG A 111 -1.84 -4.83 -4.88
C ARG A 111 -3.14 -5.59 -4.82
N GLU A 112 -3.81 -5.86 -5.94
CA GLU A 112 -4.85 -6.87 -5.91
C GLU A 112 -4.16 -8.22 -5.70
N PRO A 113 -4.62 -9.05 -4.73
CA PRO A 113 -4.14 -10.41 -4.67
C PRO A 113 -4.38 -10.99 -6.07
N VAL A 114 -3.34 -11.56 -6.68
CA VAL A 114 -3.53 -12.41 -7.85
C VAL A 114 -4.61 -13.38 -7.41
N VAL A 115 -5.83 -13.20 -7.91
CA VAL A 115 -6.90 -14.15 -7.69
C VAL A 115 -6.38 -15.37 -8.40
N GLU A 116 -5.81 -16.31 -7.64
CA GLU A 116 -5.49 -17.63 -8.12
C GLU A 116 -6.83 -18.23 -8.57
N ALA A 117 -7.22 -17.91 -9.79
CA ALA A 117 -8.42 -18.43 -10.40
C ALA A 117 -8.28 -19.94 -10.30
N THR A 118 -9.20 -20.55 -9.56
CA THR A 118 -9.22 -21.99 -9.38
C THR A 118 -9.44 -22.58 -10.77
N LYS A 119 -8.38 -23.11 -11.38
CA LYS A 119 -8.47 -23.70 -12.71
C LYS A 119 -9.26 -25.00 -12.58
N ILE A 120 -10.41 -25.04 -13.23
CA ILE A 120 -11.19 -26.27 -13.35
C ILE A 120 -10.38 -27.23 -14.21
N PHE A 121 -10.02 -28.38 -13.65
CA PHE A 121 -9.30 -29.41 -14.37
C PHE A 121 -10.24 -30.11 -15.35
N ASP A 122 -10.14 -29.72 -16.62
CA ASP A 122 -10.83 -30.41 -17.70
C ASP A 122 -9.96 -31.60 -18.15
N HIS A 123 -10.41 -32.82 -17.81
CA HIS A 123 -9.75 -34.07 -18.15
C HIS A 123 -9.81 -34.40 -19.65
N SER A 124 -10.63 -33.66 -20.42
CA SER A 124 -10.76 -33.83 -21.88
C SER A 124 -9.77 -32.95 -22.68
N LYS A 125 -9.03 -32.04 -22.03
CA LYS A 125 -8.09 -31.12 -22.67
C LYS A 125 -6.66 -31.25 -22.12
N ILE A 126 -5.67 -31.14 -23.00
CA ILE A 126 -4.26 -31.07 -22.60
C ILE A 126 -4.00 -29.71 -21.94
N ASN A 127 -3.81 -29.72 -20.62
CA ASN A 127 -3.53 -28.50 -19.86
C ASN A 127 -2.07 -28.05 -20.08
N HIS A 128 -1.88 -26.81 -20.53
CA HIS A 128 -0.54 -26.20 -20.65
C HIS A 128 -0.30 -25.33 -19.42
N ILE A 129 0.71 -25.69 -18.62
CA ILE A 129 1.16 -24.91 -17.47
C ILE A 129 2.45 -24.22 -17.88
N SER A 130 2.44 -22.89 -17.97
CA SER A 130 3.67 -22.13 -18.23
C SER A 130 4.61 -22.30 -17.04
N LEU A 131 5.74 -22.98 -17.27
CA LEU A 131 6.81 -23.14 -16.28
C LEU A 131 7.60 -21.83 -16.06
N PHE A 132 7.42 -20.85 -16.95
CA PHE A 132 8.12 -19.56 -16.93
C PHE A 132 7.13 -18.42 -16.72
N ASN A 133 7.48 -17.49 -15.83
CA ASN A 133 6.70 -16.27 -15.63
C ASN A 133 6.90 -15.34 -16.86
N PRO A 134 5.83 -14.92 -17.54
CA PRO A 134 5.90 -14.08 -18.74
C PRO A 134 6.64 -12.75 -18.53
N ILE A 135 6.75 -12.28 -17.29
CA ILE A 135 7.55 -11.09 -16.92
C ILE A 135 9.04 -11.29 -17.27
N TYR A 136 9.55 -12.53 -17.19
CA TYR A 136 10.95 -12.84 -17.54
C TYR A 136 11.18 -13.09 -19.03
N ILE A 137 10.13 -13.01 -19.86
CA ILE A 137 10.19 -13.19 -21.33
C ILE A 137 10.17 -11.82 -22.02
N GLN A 138 10.61 -10.77 -21.34
CA GLN A 138 10.77 -9.47 -21.97
C GLN A 138 11.78 -9.63 -23.13
N ASN A 139 11.36 -9.31 -24.35
CA ASN A 139 12.20 -9.37 -25.53
C ASN A 139 13.48 -8.58 -25.27
N CYS A 140 14.60 -9.27 -25.05
CA CYS A 140 15.90 -8.64 -25.00
C CYS A 140 16.20 -8.15 -26.41
N GLN A 141 15.97 -6.86 -26.66
CA GLN A 141 16.38 -6.22 -27.89
C GLN A 141 17.91 -6.12 -27.88
N LEU A 142 18.57 -7.23 -28.18
CA LEU A 142 19.98 -7.21 -28.56
C LEU A 142 20.06 -6.49 -29.91
N SER A 143 20.37 -5.20 -29.88
CA SER A 143 20.66 -4.40 -31.07
C SER A 143 21.99 -4.87 -31.68
N CYS A 144 22.00 -6.03 -32.31
CA CYS A 144 23.18 -6.58 -32.96
C CYS A 144 23.50 -5.89 -34.30
N PHE A 145 22.59 -5.05 -34.84
CA PHE A 145 22.70 -4.48 -36.19
C PHE A 145 22.09 -3.06 -36.33
N SER A 146 22.37 -2.13 -35.42
CA SER A 146 22.09 -0.71 -35.68
C SER A 146 23.37 0.01 -36.14
N SER A 147 23.49 0.16 -37.45
CA SER A 147 24.59 0.86 -38.09
C SER A 147 24.49 2.37 -37.86
N LYS A 148 25.56 2.94 -37.30
CA LYS A 148 26.01 4.33 -37.51
C LYS A 148 24.95 5.41 -37.31
N ASN A 149 24.65 5.71 -36.04
CA ASN A 149 24.36 7.07 -35.51
C ASN A 149 24.00 7.08 -34.00
N SER A 150 24.09 5.96 -33.29
CA SER A 150 23.79 5.85 -31.85
C SER A 150 25.03 5.58 -30.99
N GLN A 151 26.16 6.25 -31.27
CA GLN A 151 27.46 5.93 -30.64
C GLN A 151 27.77 6.57 -29.27
N ASP A 152 26.84 7.30 -28.62
CA ASP A 152 27.12 7.88 -27.29
C ASP A 152 26.10 7.56 -26.18
N ALA A 153 25.08 6.72 -26.44
CA ALA A 153 24.18 6.29 -25.37
C ALA A 153 24.65 4.97 -24.78
N VAL A 154 25.59 5.04 -23.81
CA VAL A 154 25.76 3.93 -22.85
C VAL A 154 24.37 3.55 -22.33
N PRO A 155 23.97 2.26 -22.34
CA PRO A 155 22.68 1.85 -21.79
C PRO A 155 22.56 2.44 -20.39
N LEU A 156 21.60 3.35 -20.21
CA LEU A 156 21.44 4.06 -18.96
C LEU A 156 21.02 3.01 -17.91
N ASP A 157 21.86 2.74 -16.92
CA ASP A 157 21.42 1.95 -15.77
C ASP A 157 20.43 2.81 -14.98
N GLU A 158 19.14 2.59 -15.26
CA GLU A 158 18.03 3.29 -14.64
C GLU A 158 18.10 3.22 -13.10
N VAL A 159 18.57 2.09 -12.56
CA VAL A 159 18.65 1.86 -11.12
C VAL A 159 19.76 2.71 -10.53
N ASP A 160 20.95 2.72 -11.14
CA ASP A 160 22.06 3.53 -10.64
C ASP A 160 21.82 5.03 -10.83
N LYS A 161 21.20 5.44 -11.93
CA LYS A 161 20.77 6.84 -12.09
C LYS A 161 19.71 7.25 -11.08
N PHE A 162 18.76 6.38 -10.79
CA PHE A 162 17.79 6.65 -9.74
C PHE A 162 18.46 6.75 -8.35
N LYS A 163 19.46 5.90 -8.04
CA LYS A 163 20.26 6.03 -6.82
C LYS A 163 20.93 7.41 -6.73
N GLU A 164 21.59 7.88 -7.80
CA GLU A 164 22.21 9.23 -7.84
C GLU A 164 21.19 10.34 -7.49
N TYR A 165 19.97 10.25 -8.04
CA TYR A 165 18.92 11.22 -7.73
C TYR A 165 18.48 11.14 -6.27
N THR A 166 18.24 9.93 -5.74
CA THR A 166 17.81 9.76 -4.34
C THR A 166 18.89 10.18 -3.35
N ASP A 167 20.16 9.98 -3.69
CA ASP A 167 21.33 10.39 -2.91
C ASP A 167 21.44 11.90 -2.75
N THR A 168 20.85 12.64 -3.69
CA THR A 168 20.76 14.09 -3.66
C THR A 168 19.44 14.57 -3.07
N LEU A 169 18.31 14.01 -3.52
CA LEU A 169 16.96 14.47 -3.16
C LEU A 169 16.63 14.21 -1.69
N MET A 170 16.92 13.01 -1.16
CA MET A 170 16.55 12.67 0.22
C MET A 170 17.22 13.59 1.26
N PRO A 171 18.54 13.88 1.20
CA PRO A 171 19.14 14.88 2.08
C PRO A 171 18.51 16.27 1.94
N LEU A 172 18.18 16.71 0.73
CA LEU A 172 17.54 18.02 0.51
C LEU A 172 16.15 18.09 1.13
N LEU A 173 15.37 17.01 1.09
CA LEU A 173 14.08 16.91 1.77
C LEU A 173 14.24 17.02 3.29
N PHE A 174 15.28 16.39 3.85
CA PHE A 174 15.59 16.48 5.28
C PHE A 174 16.03 17.87 5.70
N GLU A 175 16.97 18.48 4.97
CA GLU A 175 17.41 19.85 5.22
C GLU A 175 16.24 20.84 5.10
N THR A 176 15.38 20.64 4.09
CA THR A 176 14.19 21.46 3.87
C THR A 176 13.24 21.42 5.05
N TRP A 177 13.04 20.23 5.63
CA TRP A 177 12.24 20.07 6.84
C TRP A 177 12.92 20.67 8.08
N LEU A 178 14.23 20.45 8.25
CA LEU A 178 14.99 20.95 9.40
C LEU A 178 15.02 22.47 9.51
N GLU A 179 14.94 23.18 8.38
CA GLU A 179 14.90 24.66 8.39
C GLU A 179 13.64 25.21 9.09
N VAL A 180 12.53 24.46 9.07
CA VAL A 180 11.24 24.89 9.63
C VAL A 180 10.84 24.12 10.88
N CYS A 181 11.44 22.94 11.12
CA CYS A 181 11.14 22.12 12.27
C CYS A 181 11.64 22.82 13.56
N PRO A 182 10.81 22.91 14.61
CA PRO A 182 11.25 23.43 15.90
C PRO A 182 12.44 22.62 16.43
N SER A 183 13.44 23.31 17.02
CA SER A 183 14.48 22.63 17.79
C SER A 183 13.84 22.00 19.03
N VAL A 184 14.11 20.73 19.27
CA VAL A 184 13.53 19.98 20.40
C VAL A 184 14.07 20.60 21.70
N SER A 185 13.33 21.53 22.30
CA SER A 185 13.56 21.95 23.68
C SER A 185 13.29 20.75 24.58
N SER A 186 14.17 20.51 25.56
CA SER A 186 14.19 19.36 26.48
C SER A 186 12.93 19.16 27.36
N GLU A 187 11.87 19.94 27.13
CA GLU A 187 10.60 19.80 27.82
C GLU A 187 9.73 18.73 27.16
N LYS A 188 9.29 17.77 27.97
CA LYS A 188 8.49 16.61 27.59
C LYS A 188 7.06 17.00 27.19
N SER A 189 6.87 17.82 26.17
CA SER A 189 5.56 17.94 25.54
C SER A 189 5.27 16.65 24.76
N THR A 190 4.06 16.12 24.93
CA THR A 190 3.62 14.89 24.24
C THR A 190 3.41 15.09 22.73
N GLU A 191 3.37 16.34 22.27
CA GLU A 191 3.09 16.76 20.90
C GLU A 191 3.97 17.97 20.55
N THR A 192 4.41 18.07 19.29
CA THR A 192 5.25 19.18 18.78
C THR A 192 4.42 20.12 17.92
N VAL A 193 4.37 21.39 18.31
CA VAL A 193 3.59 22.41 17.60
C VAL A 193 4.39 23.00 16.44
N ILE A 194 3.81 23.01 15.24
CA ILE A 194 4.39 23.58 14.01
C ILE A 194 3.47 24.63 13.38
N SER A 195 4.06 25.54 12.60
CA SER A 195 3.31 26.54 11.83
C SER A 195 2.52 25.89 10.67
N GLU A 196 1.54 26.61 10.12
CA GLU A 196 0.74 26.13 8.98
C GLU A 196 1.61 25.92 7.73
N ASP A 197 2.51 26.86 7.42
CA ASP A 197 3.47 26.74 6.32
C ASP A 197 4.40 25.52 6.51
N ALA A 198 4.83 25.24 7.76
CA ALA A 198 5.62 24.05 8.07
C ALA A 198 4.81 22.76 7.92
N ALA A 199 3.52 22.76 8.28
CA ALA A 199 2.64 21.60 8.10
C ALA A 199 2.40 21.28 6.61
N LEU A 200 2.26 22.31 5.76
CA LEU A 200 2.19 22.13 4.30
C LEU A 200 3.49 21.58 3.72
N LEU A 201 4.63 22.08 4.20
CA LEU A 201 5.93 21.57 3.79
C LEU A 201 6.11 20.12 4.20
N LEU A 202 5.72 19.76 5.44
CA LEU A 202 5.74 18.38 5.94
C LEU A 202 4.91 17.46 5.05
N LYS A 203 3.68 17.86 4.72
CA LYS A 203 2.79 17.10 3.83
C LYS A 203 3.47 16.76 2.50
N HIS A 204 3.93 17.76 1.74
CA HIS A 204 4.52 17.50 0.43
C HIS A 204 5.87 16.78 0.51
N THR A 205 6.64 17.00 1.58
CA THR A 205 7.88 16.27 1.83
C THR A 205 7.61 14.78 2.01
N LEU A 206 6.61 14.42 2.83
CA LEU A 206 6.24 13.03 3.08
C LEU A 206 5.65 12.35 1.83
N GLU A 207 4.79 13.05 1.09
CA GLU A 207 4.23 12.54 -0.17
C GLU A 207 5.33 12.21 -1.19
N VAL A 208 6.34 13.09 -1.33
CA VAL A 208 7.51 12.84 -2.19
C VAL A 208 8.31 11.63 -1.70
N ILE A 209 8.59 11.50 -0.39
CA ILE A 209 9.30 10.33 0.16
C ILE A 209 8.52 9.04 -0.09
N SER A 210 7.20 9.05 0.10
CA SER A 210 6.31 7.92 -0.16
C SER A 210 6.34 7.48 -1.63
N LEU A 211 6.41 8.43 -2.57
CA LEU A 211 6.53 8.15 -4.01
C LEU A 211 7.91 7.62 -4.37
N ILE A 212 8.99 8.22 -3.86
CA ILE A 212 10.36 7.71 -4.03
C ILE A 212 10.42 6.25 -3.57
N TRP A 213 9.85 5.93 -2.41
CA TRP A 213 9.83 4.55 -1.93
C TRP A 213 9.03 3.60 -2.83
N SER A 214 7.93 4.06 -3.43
CA SER A 214 7.15 3.26 -4.37
C SER A 214 7.97 2.94 -5.64
N ILE A 215 8.77 3.90 -6.10
CA ILE A 215 9.71 3.72 -7.22
C ILE A 215 10.88 2.78 -6.82
N VAL A 216 11.41 2.89 -5.58
CA VAL A 216 12.41 1.94 -5.05
C VAL A 216 11.88 0.51 -5.10
N LYS A 217 10.63 0.29 -4.67
CA LYS A 217 10.00 -1.04 -4.73
C LYS A 217 9.87 -1.56 -6.16
N HIS A 218 9.46 -0.70 -7.10
CA HIS A 218 9.37 -1.06 -8.50
C HIS A 218 10.74 -1.49 -9.06
N PHE A 219 11.80 -0.71 -8.83
CA PHE A 219 13.14 -1.09 -9.29
C PHE A 219 13.69 -2.33 -8.59
N ASN A 220 13.37 -2.55 -7.32
CA ASN A 220 13.74 -3.78 -6.61
C ASN A 220 13.03 -5.02 -7.21
N MET A 221 11.79 -4.87 -7.68
CA MET A 221 11.07 -5.96 -8.36
C MET A 221 11.60 -6.20 -9.78
N LYS A 222 11.90 -5.13 -10.53
CA LYS A 222 12.46 -5.21 -11.89
C LYS A 222 13.88 -5.80 -11.87
N ASN A 223 14.70 -5.39 -10.90
CA ASN A 223 16.10 -5.80 -10.74
C ASN A 223 16.43 -6.20 -9.27
N PRO A 224 16.01 -7.40 -8.81
CA PRO A 224 16.24 -7.83 -7.43
C PRO A 224 17.72 -7.92 -7.02
N SER A 225 18.62 -8.19 -7.98
CA SER A 225 20.06 -8.26 -7.75
C SER A 225 20.69 -6.91 -7.36
N SER A 226 20.03 -5.79 -7.67
CA SER A 226 20.53 -4.45 -7.37
C SER A 226 20.56 -4.11 -5.87
N ASN A 227 19.82 -4.88 -5.06
CA ASN A 227 19.67 -4.68 -3.61
C ASN A 227 19.25 -3.24 -3.22
N ILE A 228 18.60 -2.52 -4.13
CA ILE A 228 18.30 -1.08 -4.00
C ILE A 228 17.46 -0.79 -2.75
N GLN A 229 16.48 -1.64 -2.43
CA GLN A 229 15.61 -1.43 -1.28
C GLN A 229 16.37 -1.46 0.06
N ASN A 230 17.31 -2.41 0.21
CA ASN A 230 18.11 -2.50 1.43
C ASN A 230 19.12 -1.37 1.52
N ALA A 231 19.79 -1.03 0.42
CA ALA A 231 20.74 0.09 0.37
C ALA A 231 20.04 1.42 0.73
N PHE A 232 18.87 1.68 0.15
CA PHE A 232 18.06 2.86 0.45
C PHE A 232 17.66 2.91 1.93
N SER A 233 17.13 1.80 2.47
CA SER A 233 16.72 1.71 3.87
C SER A 233 17.89 1.93 4.83
N GLN A 234 19.04 1.30 4.58
CA GLN A 234 20.24 1.45 5.41
C GLN A 234 20.74 2.90 5.45
N LYS A 235 20.72 3.58 4.30
CA LYS A 235 21.23 4.95 4.17
C LYS A 235 20.33 5.99 4.85
N PHE A 236 19.01 5.87 4.68
CA PHE A 236 18.07 6.94 5.08
C PHE A 236 17.32 6.68 6.39
N ARG A 237 17.40 5.48 6.97
CA ARG A 237 16.73 5.14 8.24
C ARG A 237 17.10 6.05 9.40
N GLN A 238 18.39 6.25 9.67
CA GLN A 238 18.84 7.04 10.84
C GLN A 238 18.52 8.54 10.69
N PRO A 239 18.82 9.19 9.55
CA PRO A 239 18.40 10.59 9.34
C PRO A 239 16.89 10.76 9.46
N TYR A 240 16.10 9.83 8.90
CA TYR A 240 14.64 9.89 9.00
C TYR A 240 14.15 9.85 10.46
N LEU A 241 14.69 8.93 11.26
CA LEU A 241 14.39 8.83 12.69
C LEU A 241 14.72 10.14 13.41
N GLN A 242 15.92 10.68 13.16
CA GLN A 242 16.40 11.90 13.81
C GLN A 242 15.54 13.13 13.49
N HIS A 243 15.10 13.27 12.23
CA HIS A 243 14.46 14.49 11.75
C HIS A 243 12.93 14.48 11.83
N PHE A 244 12.29 13.31 11.70
CA PHE A 244 10.82 13.20 11.72
C PHE A 244 10.27 12.50 12.95
N VAL A 245 10.94 11.47 13.47
CA VAL A 245 10.36 10.62 14.53
C VAL A 245 10.67 11.15 15.94
N ASN A 246 11.80 11.82 16.13
CA ASN A 246 12.19 12.34 17.45
C ASN A 246 11.24 13.40 18.02
N ALA A 247 10.67 14.25 17.15
CA ALA A 247 9.71 15.29 17.52
C ALA A 247 8.26 14.88 17.21
N PHE A 248 8.03 13.65 16.78
CA PHE A 248 6.69 13.12 16.52
C PHE A 248 5.94 12.86 17.84
N PRO A 249 4.62 13.10 17.92
CA PRO A 249 3.72 13.56 16.85
C PRO A 249 3.64 15.09 16.69
N TYR A 250 3.32 15.55 15.48
CA TYR A 250 3.19 16.97 15.15
C TYR A 250 1.75 17.45 15.19
N VAL A 251 1.54 18.70 15.62
CA VAL A 251 0.25 19.39 15.62
C VAL A 251 0.42 20.82 15.12
N THR A 252 -0.63 21.45 14.63
CA THR A 252 -0.58 22.83 14.15
C THR A 252 -1.66 23.70 14.79
N ASN A 253 -1.31 24.96 15.04
CA ASN A 253 -2.20 25.95 15.61
C ASN A 253 -3.08 26.60 14.53
N ILE A 254 -3.94 25.82 13.88
CA ILE A 254 -4.95 26.38 12.97
C ILE A 254 -6.05 27.02 13.82
N ARG A 255 -6.09 28.34 13.85
CA ARG A 255 -7.31 29.07 14.20
C ARG A 255 -8.20 29.02 12.96
N THR A 256 -9.42 28.49 13.08
CA THR A 256 -10.44 28.42 12.01
C THR A 256 -10.65 29.81 11.38
N LYS A 257 -9.84 30.15 10.38
CA LYS A 257 -10.03 31.36 9.57
C LYS A 257 -10.99 31.00 8.44
N GLN A 258 -11.95 31.90 8.22
CA GLN A 258 -12.90 31.80 7.12
C GLN A 258 -12.14 31.61 5.80
N ARG A 259 -12.52 30.59 5.03
CA ARG A 259 -11.98 30.28 3.69
C ARG A 259 -11.99 31.55 2.85
N SER A 260 -10.83 32.03 2.41
CA SER A 260 -10.78 33.01 1.32
C SER A 260 -11.03 32.27 0.01
N ALA A 261 -11.86 32.85 -0.86
CA ALA A 261 -12.27 32.25 -2.14
C ALA A 261 -11.11 32.07 -3.15
N ASN A 262 -9.89 32.49 -2.80
CA ASN A 262 -8.71 32.46 -3.67
C ASN A 262 -7.65 31.42 -3.25
N ALA A 263 -7.95 30.51 -2.31
CA ALA A 263 -7.04 29.41 -1.99
C ALA A 263 -6.95 28.45 -3.18
N GLN A 264 -5.77 28.35 -3.80
CA GLN A 264 -5.48 27.39 -4.87
C GLN A 264 -5.67 25.96 -4.33
N LEU A 265 -6.28 25.11 -5.15
CA LEU A 265 -6.68 23.74 -4.80
C LEU A 265 -5.43 22.93 -4.39
N GLY A 266 -5.35 22.49 -3.12
CA GLY A 266 -4.30 21.59 -2.63
C GLY A 266 -3.34 22.16 -1.58
N GLU A 267 -3.39 23.47 -1.30
CA GLU A 267 -2.47 24.18 -0.41
C GLU A 267 -2.98 24.42 1.03
N THR A 268 -4.07 23.79 1.47
CA THR A 268 -4.63 24.07 2.81
C THR A 268 -4.60 22.85 3.73
N ILE A 269 -4.02 23.02 4.92
CA ILE A 269 -4.17 22.08 6.04
C ILE A 269 -5.48 22.40 6.75
N THR A 270 -6.33 21.38 6.92
CA THR A 270 -7.63 21.53 7.61
C THR A 270 -7.66 20.88 8.98
N ASP A 271 -6.75 19.94 9.24
CA ASP A 271 -6.69 19.17 10.48
C ASP A 271 -5.59 19.74 11.42
N PRO A 272 -5.95 20.33 12.57
CA PRO A 272 -4.97 20.82 13.53
C PRO A 272 -4.13 19.70 14.15
N LYS A 273 -4.60 18.45 14.15
CA LYS A 273 -3.85 17.30 14.70
C LYS A 273 -2.95 16.61 13.68
N LEU A 274 -2.98 17.04 12.42
CA LEU A 274 -2.15 16.51 11.33
C LEU A 274 -2.17 14.96 11.27
N VAL A 275 -3.33 14.34 11.51
CA VAL A 275 -3.42 12.87 11.69
C VAL A 275 -2.92 12.15 10.44
N THR A 276 -3.28 12.64 9.25
CA THR A 276 -2.82 12.07 7.99
C THR A 276 -1.29 12.13 7.84
N GLN A 277 -0.68 13.29 8.12
CA GLN A 277 0.78 13.46 8.02
C GLN A 277 1.50 12.63 9.08
N ASN A 278 0.98 12.57 10.31
CA ASN A 278 1.52 11.75 11.37
C ASN A 278 1.45 10.25 11.04
N LEU A 279 0.36 9.77 10.44
CA LEU A 279 0.27 8.39 9.96
C LEU A 279 1.19 8.11 8.78
N GLU A 280 1.41 9.08 7.90
CA GLU A 280 2.39 8.93 6.83
C GLU A 280 3.82 8.84 7.39
N ILE A 281 4.14 9.56 8.48
CA ILE A 281 5.39 9.35 9.23
C ILE A 281 5.50 7.91 9.73
N CYS A 282 4.45 7.40 10.36
CA CYS A 282 4.40 6.01 10.80
C CYS A 282 4.61 5.03 9.63
N GLN A 283 3.96 5.27 8.49
CA GLN A 283 4.06 4.42 7.30
C GLN A 283 5.49 4.40 6.75
N VAL A 284 6.12 5.57 6.56
CA VAL A 284 7.50 5.68 6.05
C VAL A 284 8.48 5.08 7.05
N PHE A 285 8.28 5.28 8.35
CA PHE A 285 9.09 4.63 9.40
C PHE A 285 9.07 3.10 9.24
N ILE A 286 7.90 2.49 9.13
CA ILE A 286 7.77 1.03 8.96
C ILE A 286 8.48 0.57 7.68
N LEU A 287 8.33 1.32 6.58
CA LEU A 287 8.92 1.00 5.29
C LEU A 287 10.46 1.06 5.28
N LEU A 288 11.07 2.07 5.92
CA LEU A 288 12.51 2.22 6.05
C LEU A 288 13.15 1.24 7.07
N ASN A 289 12.32 0.59 7.88
CA ASN A 289 12.76 -0.33 8.93
C ASN A 289 12.26 -1.76 8.68
N PRO A 290 12.52 -2.41 7.52
CA PRO A 290 12.04 -3.77 7.26
C PRO A 290 12.60 -4.79 8.29
N ASN A 291 13.82 -4.51 8.76
CA ASN A 291 14.52 -5.29 9.79
C ASN A 291 14.66 -4.46 11.07
N ILE A 292 13.67 -4.53 11.96
CA ILE A 292 13.77 -3.88 13.28
C ILE A 292 14.80 -4.61 14.15
N ASN A 293 15.64 -3.82 14.83
CA ASN A 293 16.41 -4.29 15.97
C ASN A 293 15.81 -3.68 17.24
N VAL A 294 15.01 -4.48 17.95
CA VAL A 294 14.23 -4.05 19.11
C VAL A 294 15.09 -3.54 20.27
N LYS A 295 16.37 -3.95 20.34
CA LYS A 295 17.28 -3.50 21.39
C LYS A 295 17.67 -2.02 21.29
N ASN A 296 17.71 -1.45 20.08
CA ASN A 296 18.29 -0.13 19.85
C ASN A 296 17.26 0.97 19.56
N GLN A 297 16.01 0.62 19.21
CA GLN A 297 14.99 1.57 18.72
C GLN A 297 13.63 1.39 19.41
N ASN A 298 13.64 0.86 20.63
CA ASN A 298 12.41 0.49 21.33
C ASN A 298 11.49 1.71 21.56
N LYS A 299 12.06 2.87 21.95
CA LYS A 299 11.26 4.05 22.29
C LYS A 299 10.51 4.62 21.08
N GLU A 300 11.20 4.79 19.96
CA GLU A 300 10.66 5.35 18.72
C GLU A 300 9.68 4.38 18.06
N MET A 301 9.98 3.08 18.11
CA MET A 301 9.06 2.05 17.64
C MET A 301 7.76 2.07 18.46
N MET A 302 7.86 2.14 19.78
CA MET A 302 6.69 2.19 20.65
C MET A 302 5.89 3.48 20.45
N SER A 303 6.52 4.63 20.19
CA SER A 303 5.78 5.88 19.92
C SER A 303 4.97 5.77 18.62
N VAL A 304 5.54 5.20 17.56
CA VAL A 304 4.87 4.96 16.28
C VAL A 304 3.69 3.98 16.45
N LEU A 305 3.90 2.84 17.11
CA LEU A 305 2.85 1.84 17.29
C LEU A 305 1.73 2.34 18.21
N ASN A 306 2.06 3.01 19.31
CA ASN A 306 1.06 3.62 20.20
C ASN A 306 0.23 4.68 19.48
N TYR A 307 0.82 5.43 18.54
CA TYR A 307 0.08 6.40 17.75
C TYR A 307 -0.88 5.74 16.75
N ILE A 308 -0.42 4.72 16.03
CA ILE A 308 -1.29 3.93 15.12
C ILE A 308 -2.47 3.36 15.91
N GLU A 309 -2.19 2.76 17.07
CA GLU A 309 -3.18 2.14 17.93
C GLU A 309 -4.20 3.14 18.49
N LYS A 310 -3.71 4.27 19.02
CA LYS A 310 -4.56 5.36 19.54
C LYS A 310 -5.46 5.92 18.44
N THR A 311 -4.95 6.03 17.22
CA THR A 311 -5.70 6.55 16.07
C THR A 311 -6.73 5.55 15.58
N PHE A 312 -6.36 4.26 15.49
CA PHE A 312 -7.24 3.17 15.11
C PHE A 312 -8.48 3.04 16.02
N ASN A 313 -8.31 3.24 17.33
CA ASN A 313 -9.42 3.13 18.29
C ASN A 313 -10.37 4.34 18.30
N LYS A 314 -9.89 5.54 17.95
CA LYS A 314 -10.63 6.79 18.15
C LYS A 314 -11.21 7.37 16.87
N ASN A 315 -10.79 6.89 15.71
CA ASN A 315 -11.09 7.56 14.45
C ASN A 315 -12.28 6.94 13.72
N THR A 316 -13.15 7.81 13.23
CA THR A 316 -14.34 7.45 12.45
C THR A 316 -14.21 7.83 10.97
N GLN A 317 -13.16 8.56 10.59
CA GLN A 317 -12.96 9.01 9.21
C GLN A 317 -12.46 7.89 8.31
N ALA A 318 -13.19 7.63 7.21
CA ALA A 318 -12.88 6.57 6.25
C ALA A 318 -11.49 6.71 5.61
N GLU A 319 -11.09 7.92 5.23
CA GLU A 319 -9.80 8.19 4.59
C GLU A 319 -8.62 7.78 5.49
N ILE A 320 -8.71 8.09 6.79
CA ILE A 320 -7.66 7.75 7.76
C ILE A 320 -7.66 6.25 8.04
N ASN A 321 -8.83 5.64 8.14
CA ASN A 321 -8.97 4.20 8.28
C ASN A 321 -8.31 3.45 7.11
N ASP A 322 -8.39 4.00 5.89
CA ASP A 322 -7.72 3.43 4.71
C ASP A 322 -6.20 3.52 4.78
N VAL A 323 -5.67 4.63 5.30
CA VAL A 323 -4.23 4.78 5.58
C VAL A 323 -3.79 3.76 6.63
N ILE A 324 -4.56 3.56 7.69
CA ILE A 324 -4.23 2.56 8.73
C ILE A 324 -4.25 1.15 8.16
N ILE A 325 -5.27 0.77 7.39
CA ILE A 325 -5.34 -0.55 6.74
C ILE A 325 -4.13 -0.76 5.82
N LYS A 326 -3.71 0.27 5.07
CA LYS A 326 -2.51 0.22 4.23
C LYS A 326 -1.23 0.00 5.06
N ILE A 327 -1.12 0.66 6.21
CA ILE A 327 -0.02 0.44 7.16
C ILE A 327 -0.05 -1.00 7.67
N LEU A 328 -1.20 -1.50 8.11
CA LEU A 328 -1.35 -2.86 8.64
C LEU A 328 -1.03 -3.91 7.56
N HIS A 329 -1.50 -3.75 6.32
CA HIS A 329 -1.10 -4.63 5.21
C HIS A 329 0.41 -4.60 4.94
N THR A 330 1.06 -3.47 5.18
CA THR A 330 2.52 -3.35 5.03
C THR A 330 3.25 -4.09 6.14
N ILE A 331 2.74 -4.05 7.38
CA ILE A 331 3.32 -4.77 8.52
C ILE A 331 3.08 -6.27 8.39
N PHE A 332 1.87 -6.70 8.07
CA PHE A 332 1.47 -8.10 7.92
C PHE A 332 1.65 -8.61 6.48
N SER A 333 2.69 -8.16 5.78
CA SER A 333 2.92 -8.55 4.38
C SER A 333 3.19 -10.07 4.23
N ASN A 334 3.17 -10.56 2.99
CA ASN A 334 3.28 -11.98 2.66
C ASN A 334 4.62 -12.64 3.09
N GLU A 335 5.62 -11.86 3.52
CA GLU A 335 6.90 -12.36 4.00
C GLU A 335 7.05 -12.06 5.50
N VAL A 336 7.64 -12.99 6.29
CA VAL A 336 8.04 -12.67 7.67
C VAL A 336 9.03 -11.50 7.58
N ASN A 337 8.60 -10.33 7.98
CA ASN A 337 9.49 -9.24 8.33
C ASN A 337 9.84 -9.32 9.82
N ASN A 338 10.90 -8.64 10.26
CA ASN A 338 11.26 -8.68 11.69
C ASN A 338 10.22 -7.97 12.58
N TRP A 339 9.27 -7.23 12.00
CA TRP A 339 8.09 -6.71 12.71
C TRP A 339 7.23 -7.85 13.24
N THR A 340 6.85 -8.78 12.37
CA THR A 340 6.02 -9.94 12.75
C THR A 340 6.79 -10.99 13.55
N ARG A 341 8.11 -11.08 13.42
CA ARG A 341 8.91 -12.03 14.22
C ARG A 341 9.04 -11.63 15.70
N THR A 342 8.88 -10.35 16.03
CA THR A 342 9.03 -9.87 17.41
C THR A 342 7.70 -9.99 18.16
N LEU A 343 7.52 -11.09 18.90
CA LEU A 343 6.24 -11.48 19.52
C LEU A 343 5.53 -10.36 20.30
N SER A 344 6.18 -9.75 21.30
CA SER A 344 5.41 -9.05 22.35
C SER A 344 4.70 -7.76 21.93
N VAL A 345 5.19 -7.06 20.91
CA VAL A 345 4.70 -5.70 20.58
C VAL A 345 3.57 -5.73 19.56
N MET A 346 3.62 -6.67 18.62
CA MET A 346 2.61 -6.78 17.56
C MET A 346 1.36 -7.53 18.02
N ASP A 347 1.48 -8.37 19.06
CA ASP A 347 0.36 -9.13 19.62
C ASP A 347 -0.77 -8.22 20.15
N ASP A 348 -0.42 -7.13 20.83
CA ASP A 348 -1.41 -6.17 21.36
C ASP A 348 -2.17 -5.46 20.24
N LEU A 349 -1.45 -5.02 19.20
CA LEU A 349 -2.06 -4.40 18.02
C LEU A 349 -2.96 -5.41 17.29
N PHE A 350 -2.50 -6.66 17.13
CA PHE A 350 -3.28 -7.72 16.51
C PHE A 350 -4.56 -8.03 17.29
N ARG A 351 -4.49 -8.15 18.63
CA ARG A 351 -5.67 -8.29 19.48
C ARG A 351 -6.66 -7.15 19.23
N LYS A 352 -6.19 -5.90 19.18
CA LYS A 352 -7.04 -4.72 18.95
C LYS A 352 -7.67 -4.71 17.56
N ILE A 353 -6.98 -5.16 16.52
CA ILE A 353 -7.55 -5.33 15.17
C ILE A 353 -8.74 -6.29 15.21
N ILE A 354 -8.60 -7.42 15.92
CA ILE A 354 -9.69 -8.39 16.09
C ILE A 354 -10.84 -7.78 16.88
N TRP A 355 -10.58 -7.07 17.98
CA TRP A 355 -11.63 -6.40 18.75
C TRP A 355 -12.37 -5.34 17.92
N ALA A 356 -11.68 -4.60 17.06
CA ALA A 356 -12.30 -3.64 16.16
C ALA A 356 -13.17 -4.31 15.08
N TYR A 357 -12.82 -5.52 14.62
CA TYR A 357 -13.70 -6.30 13.74
C TYR A 357 -15.05 -6.63 14.40
N PHE A 358 -15.03 -6.94 15.70
CA PHE A 358 -16.23 -7.25 16.47
C PHE A 358 -17.00 -6.01 16.93
N ASN A 359 -16.41 -4.82 16.81
CA ASN A 359 -17.08 -3.58 17.20
C ASN A 359 -18.20 -3.24 16.21
N LYS A 360 -19.44 -3.20 16.69
CA LYS A 360 -20.63 -2.92 15.88
C LYS A 360 -20.73 -1.46 15.43
N ASP A 361 -20.01 -0.56 16.10
CA ASP A 361 -20.04 0.88 15.80
C ASP A 361 -19.18 1.24 14.57
N MET A 362 -18.38 0.30 14.07
CA MET A 362 -17.52 0.49 12.90
C MET A 362 -18.30 0.33 11.59
N SER A 363 -17.89 1.08 10.55
CA SER A 363 -18.53 0.97 9.23
C SER A 363 -18.35 -0.41 8.60
N SER A 364 -19.36 -0.87 7.87
CA SER A 364 -19.34 -2.18 7.20
C SER A 364 -18.16 -2.33 6.22
N SER A 365 -17.85 -1.27 5.47
CA SER A 365 -16.71 -1.22 4.56
C SER A 365 -15.37 -1.37 5.30
N PHE A 366 -15.20 -0.70 6.45
CA PHE A 366 -13.98 -0.84 7.24
C PHE A 366 -13.84 -2.23 7.85
N ARG A 367 -14.95 -2.80 8.34
CA ARG A 367 -14.99 -4.18 8.84
C ARG A 367 -14.61 -5.19 7.76
N GLN A 368 -15.05 -5.00 6.51
CA GLN A 368 -14.62 -5.83 5.38
C GLN A 368 -13.11 -5.70 5.08
N LYS A 369 -12.54 -4.50 5.17
CA LYS A 369 -11.09 -4.29 5.02
C LYS A 369 -10.30 -4.98 6.12
N ILE A 370 -10.76 -4.90 7.38
CA ILE A 370 -10.16 -5.65 8.50
C ILE A 370 -10.29 -7.15 8.27
N PHE A 371 -11.45 -7.62 7.84
CA PHE A 371 -11.67 -9.03 7.49
C PHE A 371 -10.65 -9.49 6.45
N SER A 372 -10.52 -8.77 5.33
CA SER A 372 -9.52 -9.06 4.28
C SER A 372 -8.09 -9.15 4.83
N LEU A 373 -7.72 -8.25 5.75
CA LEU A 373 -6.43 -8.28 6.44
C LEU A 373 -6.27 -9.54 7.32
N LEU A 374 -7.25 -9.84 8.18
CA LEU A 374 -7.23 -11.04 9.05
C LEU A 374 -7.12 -12.32 8.22
N CYS A 375 -7.78 -12.34 7.07
CA CYS A 375 -7.72 -13.46 6.15
C CYS A 375 -6.34 -13.60 5.49
N LYS A 376 -5.69 -12.51 5.09
CA LYS A 376 -4.30 -12.57 4.63
C LYS A 376 -3.37 -13.13 5.71
N ILE A 377 -3.59 -12.76 6.97
CA ILE A 377 -2.82 -13.28 8.11
C ILE A 377 -3.09 -14.78 8.30
N ALA A 378 -4.36 -15.19 8.27
CA ALA A 378 -4.77 -16.60 8.41
C ALA A 378 -4.23 -17.51 7.30
N LEU A 379 -4.11 -16.98 6.08
CA LEU A 379 -3.58 -17.71 4.92
C LEU A 379 -2.05 -17.74 4.85
N ASN A 380 -1.36 -17.00 5.72
CA ASN A 380 0.09 -16.92 5.70
C ASN A 380 0.73 -17.89 6.70
N ASP A 381 1.32 -18.97 6.20
CA ASP A 381 1.97 -20.02 7.01
C ASP A 381 3.20 -19.50 7.79
N LYS A 382 3.67 -18.30 7.45
CA LYS A 382 4.76 -17.60 8.13
C LYS A 382 4.30 -16.86 9.41
N LEU A 383 3.00 -16.68 9.62
CA LEU A 383 2.40 -15.89 10.70
C LEU A 383 1.69 -16.76 11.75
N VAL A 384 2.10 -18.03 11.89
CA VAL A 384 1.46 -19.03 12.77
C VAL A 384 1.36 -18.58 14.23
N HIS A 385 2.33 -17.83 14.75
CA HIS A 385 2.29 -17.34 16.14
C HIS A 385 1.09 -16.44 16.43
N PHE A 386 0.63 -15.63 15.47
CA PHE A 386 -0.62 -14.86 15.64
C PHE A 386 -1.86 -15.77 15.67
N GLN A 387 -1.77 -16.94 15.03
CA GLN A 387 -2.84 -17.94 14.98
C GLN A 387 -3.01 -18.70 16.31
N GLU A 388 -2.04 -18.59 17.23
CA GLU A 388 -2.09 -19.20 18.57
C GLU A 388 -2.74 -18.26 19.61
N SER A 389 -3.03 -17.01 19.23
CA SER A 389 -3.65 -16.02 20.13
C SER A 389 -5.11 -16.36 20.43
N ASP A 390 -5.53 -16.22 21.70
CA ASP A 390 -6.93 -16.40 22.11
C ASP A 390 -7.90 -15.54 21.29
N ALA A 391 -7.48 -14.31 20.94
CA ALA A 391 -8.28 -13.40 20.13
C ALA A 391 -8.52 -13.99 18.73
N TYR A 392 -7.52 -14.63 18.14
CA TYR A 392 -7.66 -15.30 16.84
C TYR A 392 -8.59 -16.49 16.91
N HIS A 393 -8.48 -17.31 17.97
CA HIS A 393 -9.42 -18.41 18.20
C HIS A 393 -10.87 -17.92 18.34
N MET A 394 -11.10 -16.82 19.08
CA MET A 394 -12.41 -16.17 19.18
C MET A 394 -12.92 -15.69 17.81
N TRP A 395 -12.05 -15.09 16.99
CA TRP A 395 -12.40 -14.72 15.62
C TRP A 395 -12.79 -15.91 14.75
N LEU A 396 -12.01 -17.00 14.81
CA LEU A 396 -12.31 -18.23 14.10
C LEU A 396 -13.63 -18.88 14.54
N GLU A 397 -13.97 -18.82 15.83
CA GLU A 397 -15.23 -19.37 16.36
C GLU A 397 -16.48 -18.68 15.79
N LYS A 398 -16.35 -17.42 15.38
CA LYS A 398 -17.41 -16.61 14.79
C LYS A 398 -17.42 -16.64 13.26
N LEU A 399 -16.37 -17.17 12.63
CA LEU A 399 -16.26 -17.20 11.18
C LEU A 399 -17.44 -17.94 10.49
N PRO A 400 -17.93 -19.11 11.00
CA PRO A 400 -19.07 -19.78 10.37
C PRO A 400 -20.40 -19.05 10.53
N ASP A 401 -20.51 -18.06 11.43
CA ASP A 401 -21.73 -17.25 11.53
C ASP A 401 -21.98 -16.44 10.25
N ILE A 402 -20.93 -16.16 9.48
CA ILE A 402 -21.05 -15.48 8.18
C ILE A 402 -21.84 -16.34 7.17
N LEU A 403 -21.80 -17.67 7.28
CA LEU A 403 -22.60 -18.57 6.44
C LEU A 403 -24.08 -18.60 6.82
N LEU A 404 -24.45 -17.96 7.95
CA LEU A 404 -25.83 -17.79 8.38
C LEU A 404 -26.44 -16.45 7.92
N GLU A 405 -25.64 -15.56 7.33
CA GLU A 405 -26.11 -14.32 6.73
C GLU A 405 -26.84 -14.60 5.40
N GLU A 406 -27.58 -13.61 4.86
CA GLU A 406 -28.29 -13.78 3.58
C GLU A 406 -27.36 -13.69 2.37
N THR A 407 -26.27 -12.91 2.49
CA THR A 407 -25.34 -12.62 1.40
C THR A 407 -23.89 -12.77 1.82
N VAL A 408 -23.06 -13.38 0.98
CA VAL A 408 -21.62 -13.60 1.25
C VAL A 408 -20.79 -13.26 0.02
N THR A 409 -19.53 -12.85 0.20
CA THR A 409 -18.62 -12.55 -0.92
C THR A 409 -17.77 -13.78 -1.34
N VAL A 410 -17.35 -13.85 -2.60
CA VAL A 410 -16.45 -14.90 -3.13
C VAL A 410 -15.16 -14.97 -2.31
N GLN A 411 -14.60 -13.81 -1.94
CA GLN A 411 -13.41 -13.76 -1.08
C GLN A 411 -13.64 -14.51 0.24
N THR A 412 -14.78 -14.27 0.90
CA THR A 412 -15.12 -14.92 2.17
C THR A 412 -15.23 -16.44 2.01
N ILE A 413 -15.83 -16.90 0.91
CA ILE A 413 -15.93 -18.33 0.60
C ILE A 413 -14.56 -18.95 0.37
N ASP A 414 -13.67 -18.30 -0.39
CA ASP A 414 -12.30 -18.76 -0.61
C ASP A 414 -11.55 -18.96 0.70
N ILE A 415 -11.77 -18.07 1.66
CA ILE A 415 -11.14 -18.10 2.97
C ILE A 415 -11.69 -19.26 3.81
N ILE A 416 -13.02 -19.40 3.90
CA ILE A 416 -13.65 -20.49 4.65
C ILE A 416 -13.23 -21.84 4.04
N HIS A 417 -13.16 -21.93 2.71
CA HIS A 417 -12.68 -23.10 2.00
C HIS A 417 -11.22 -23.41 2.32
N LYS A 418 -10.30 -22.44 2.23
CA LYS A 418 -8.91 -22.63 2.62
C LYS A 418 -8.76 -23.00 4.10
N PHE A 419 -9.59 -22.43 4.97
CA PHE A 419 -9.63 -22.78 6.39
C PHE A 419 -10.10 -24.22 6.62
N ALA A 420 -11.11 -24.67 5.87
CA ALA A 420 -11.62 -26.05 5.89
C ALA A 420 -10.56 -27.07 5.42
N VAL A 421 -9.78 -26.71 4.40
CA VAL A 421 -8.70 -27.54 3.83
C VAL A 421 -7.48 -27.59 4.75
N ARG A 422 -6.98 -26.43 5.22
CA ARG A 422 -5.71 -26.34 5.96
C ARG A 422 -5.85 -26.59 7.46
N ASN A 423 -6.90 -26.06 8.08
CA ASN A 423 -7.12 -26.09 9.53
C ASN A 423 -8.34 -26.94 9.90
N ASN A 424 -8.47 -28.10 9.25
CA ASN A 424 -9.65 -28.95 9.30
C ASN A 424 -10.12 -29.30 10.73
N ARG A 425 -9.20 -29.52 11.68
CA ARG A 425 -9.55 -29.81 13.09
C ARG A 425 -10.27 -28.63 13.75
N THR A 426 -9.74 -27.42 13.60
CA THR A 426 -10.33 -26.20 14.18
C THR A 426 -11.61 -25.84 13.44
N PHE A 427 -11.62 -25.93 12.11
CA PHE A 427 -12.82 -25.76 11.28
C PHE A 427 -13.97 -26.64 11.77
N ASN A 428 -13.72 -27.94 11.98
CA ASN A 428 -14.73 -28.88 12.46
C ASN A 428 -15.24 -28.56 13.87
N LYS A 429 -14.39 -28.08 14.77
CA LYS A 429 -14.82 -27.65 16.11
C LYS A 429 -15.85 -26.53 16.05
N VAL A 430 -15.70 -25.60 15.11
CA VAL A 430 -16.56 -24.41 15.02
C VAL A 430 -17.79 -24.63 14.13
N VAL A 431 -17.65 -25.34 13.02
CA VAL A 431 -18.73 -25.56 12.05
C VAL A 431 -19.73 -26.61 12.54
N ARG A 432 -19.24 -27.69 13.17
CA ARG A 432 -20.11 -28.83 13.57
C ARG A 432 -21.27 -28.42 14.47
N PRO A 433 -21.11 -27.58 15.51
CA PRO A 433 -22.24 -27.12 16.32
C PRO A 433 -23.30 -26.31 15.55
N LYS A 434 -22.92 -25.72 14.40
CA LYS A 434 -23.77 -24.85 13.58
C LYS A 434 -24.22 -25.52 12.27
N LEU A 435 -23.79 -26.76 12.00
CA LEU A 435 -23.97 -27.44 10.72
C LEU A 435 -25.44 -27.48 10.28
N LEU A 436 -26.35 -27.87 11.18
CA LEU A 436 -27.78 -27.92 10.90
C LEU A 436 -28.34 -26.54 10.49
N GLN A 437 -27.89 -25.46 11.12
CA GLN A 437 -28.33 -24.10 10.80
C GLN A 437 -27.76 -23.65 9.46
N ILE A 438 -26.50 -23.97 9.19
CA ILE A 438 -25.84 -23.68 7.92
C ILE A 438 -26.57 -24.40 6.78
N LEU A 439 -26.90 -25.69 6.93
CA LEU A 439 -27.65 -26.45 5.93
C LEU A 439 -29.04 -25.87 5.67
N ARG A 440 -29.74 -25.37 6.69
CA ARG A 440 -31.03 -24.67 6.51
C ARG A 440 -30.89 -23.38 5.69
N ASN A 441 -29.78 -22.66 5.85
CA ASN A 441 -29.55 -21.39 5.16
C ASN A 441 -28.92 -21.57 3.78
N LEU A 442 -28.21 -22.67 3.53
CA LEU A 442 -27.42 -22.90 2.32
C LEU A 442 -28.20 -22.71 1.00
N PRO A 443 -29.47 -23.15 0.86
CA PRO A 443 -30.26 -22.91 -0.35
C PRO A 443 -30.64 -21.43 -0.57
N LYS A 444 -30.63 -20.62 0.50
CA LYS A 444 -31.03 -19.21 0.50
C LYS A 444 -29.85 -18.24 0.36
N LEU A 445 -28.63 -18.75 0.56
CA LEU A 445 -27.41 -17.94 0.60
C LEU A 445 -27.07 -17.41 -0.81
N VAL A 446 -26.91 -16.09 -0.95
CA VAL A 446 -26.56 -15.46 -2.22
C VAL A 446 -25.12 -14.96 -2.22
N ILE A 447 -24.35 -15.33 -3.24
CA ILE A 447 -23.00 -14.76 -3.45
C ILE A 447 -23.12 -13.40 -4.15
N SER A 448 -22.65 -12.33 -3.49
CA SER A 448 -22.96 -10.93 -3.88
C SER A 448 -22.07 -10.32 -4.98
N ASP A 449 -20.90 -10.88 -5.26
CA ASP A 449 -19.87 -10.36 -6.18
C ASP A 449 -19.71 -11.23 -7.45
N VAL A 450 -19.09 -10.69 -8.50
CA VAL A 450 -19.02 -11.30 -9.85
C VAL A 450 -18.23 -12.60 -9.83
N ASP A 451 -18.94 -13.73 -9.77
CA ASP A 451 -18.39 -15.07 -9.94
C ASP A 451 -18.46 -15.46 -11.42
N ILE A 452 -17.40 -15.13 -12.16
CA ILE A 452 -17.32 -15.28 -13.62
C ILE A 452 -17.65 -16.73 -14.07
N ASN A 453 -17.49 -17.73 -13.20
CA ASN A 453 -17.64 -19.16 -13.53
C ASN A 453 -18.53 -19.97 -12.55
N GLY A 454 -19.25 -19.34 -11.61
CA GLY A 454 -19.98 -20.09 -10.56
C GLY A 454 -19.08 -20.86 -9.58
N SER A 455 -17.77 -20.55 -9.57
CA SER A 455 -16.73 -21.20 -8.78
C SER A 455 -16.89 -21.05 -7.27
N GLY A 456 -17.52 -19.95 -6.83
CA GLY A 456 -17.81 -19.66 -5.43
C GLY A 456 -18.80 -20.67 -4.85
N TYR A 457 -19.86 -21.00 -5.58
CA TYR A 457 -20.84 -21.99 -5.12
C TYR A 457 -20.23 -23.40 -5.00
N TYR A 458 -19.39 -23.83 -5.95
CA TYR A 458 -18.69 -25.12 -5.83
C TYR A 458 -17.77 -25.18 -4.59
N LYS A 459 -17.05 -24.10 -4.29
CA LYS A 459 -16.21 -24.00 -3.07
C LYS A 459 -17.02 -23.95 -1.78
N LEU A 460 -18.20 -23.32 -1.82
CA LEU A 460 -19.14 -23.30 -0.71
C LEU A 460 -19.64 -24.72 -0.41
N PHE A 461 -20.05 -25.45 -1.45
CA PHE A 461 -20.56 -26.81 -1.29
C PHE A 461 -19.47 -27.82 -0.93
N SER A 462 -18.24 -27.63 -1.40
CA SER A 462 -17.11 -28.48 -0.98
C SER A 462 -16.78 -28.34 0.51
N LEU A 463 -17.25 -27.31 1.22
CA LEU A 463 -17.14 -27.25 2.68
C LEU A 463 -17.77 -28.47 3.37
N LEU A 464 -18.87 -29.00 2.80
CA LEU A 464 -19.57 -30.17 3.33
C LEU A 464 -18.70 -31.43 3.34
N TYR A 465 -17.78 -31.54 2.37
CA TYR A 465 -16.77 -32.59 2.32
C TYR A 465 -15.83 -32.54 3.52
N TYR A 466 -15.33 -31.35 3.83
CA TYR A 466 -14.33 -31.13 4.88
C TYR A 466 -14.94 -31.20 6.29
N THR A 467 -16.26 -31.09 6.43
CA THR A 467 -16.95 -31.27 7.71
C THR A 467 -17.06 -32.75 8.07
N LYS A 468 -16.30 -33.21 9.07
CA LYS A 468 -16.29 -34.58 9.58
C LYS A 468 -17.38 -34.81 10.61
N LYS A 469 -17.94 -36.03 10.61
CA LYS A 469 -18.92 -36.56 11.60
C LYS A 469 -20.19 -35.71 11.73
N TRP A 470 -21.17 -36.04 10.89
CA TRP A 470 -22.46 -35.37 10.85
C TRP A 470 -23.41 -35.98 11.87
N ASP A 471 -24.32 -35.18 12.41
CA ASP A 471 -25.48 -35.67 13.16
C ASP A 471 -26.59 -36.13 12.19
N ASP A 472 -27.42 -37.07 12.64
CA ASP A 472 -28.47 -37.66 11.82
C ASP A 472 -29.46 -36.60 11.31
N ALA A 473 -29.77 -35.59 12.12
CA ALA A 473 -30.68 -34.51 11.73
C ALA A 473 -30.12 -33.66 10.57
N SER A 474 -28.81 -33.38 10.57
CA SER A 474 -28.14 -32.71 9.44
C SER A 474 -28.13 -33.56 8.17
N LEU A 475 -27.94 -34.88 8.29
CA LEU A 475 -27.96 -35.80 7.15
C LEU A 475 -29.36 -35.92 6.53
N ASP A 476 -30.39 -36.09 7.37
CA ASP A 476 -31.77 -36.21 6.91
C ASP A 476 -32.25 -34.91 6.27
N LEU A 477 -31.91 -33.75 6.85
CA LEU A 477 -32.23 -32.45 6.25
C LEU A 477 -31.60 -32.28 4.87
N LEU A 478 -30.31 -32.61 4.72
CA LEU A 478 -29.64 -32.49 3.41
C LEU A 478 -30.27 -33.44 2.38
N ARG A 479 -30.61 -34.67 2.79
CA ARG A 479 -31.30 -35.63 1.93
C ARG A 479 -32.63 -35.07 1.45
N ASP A 480 -33.44 -34.52 2.36
CA ASP A 480 -34.73 -33.91 2.02
C ASP A 480 -34.56 -32.73 1.06
N GLN A 481 -33.57 -31.87 1.28
CA GLN A 481 -33.27 -30.74 0.39
C GLN A 481 -32.86 -31.18 -1.01
N LEU A 482 -32.06 -32.25 -1.15
CA LEU A 482 -31.67 -32.80 -2.44
C LEU A 482 -32.85 -33.42 -3.18
N VAL A 483 -33.73 -34.16 -2.47
CA VAL A 483 -34.95 -34.74 -3.05
C VAL A 483 -35.94 -33.66 -3.49
N GLN A 484 -36.05 -32.57 -2.72
CA GLN A 484 -36.94 -31.44 -3.02
C GLN A 484 -36.37 -30.48 -4.08
N ASN A 485 -35.21 -30.77 -4.67
CA ASN A 485 -34.51 -29.90 -5.64
C ASN A 485 -34.30 -28.47 -5.10
N ALA A 486 -33.90 -28.33 -3.83
CA ALA A 486 -33.64 -27.02 -3.22
C ALA A 486 -32.41 -26.29 -3.82
N TYR A 487 -31.58 -27.00 -4.58
CA TYR A 487 -30.37 -26.48 -5.23
C TYR A 487 -30.50 -26.54 -6.75
N ALA A 488 -29.77 -25.69 -7.48
CA ALA A 488 -29.66 -25.84 -8.93
C ALA A 488 -29.09 -27.22 -9.28
N ARG A 489 -29.55 -27.79 -10.41
CA ARG A 489 -29.30 -29.20 -10.78
C ARG A 489 -27.82 -29.58 -10.76
N ASP A 490 -26.96 -28.71 -11.28
CA ASP A 490 -25.51 -28.95 -11.34
C ASP A 490 -24.86 -28.96 -9.95
N TYR A 491 -25.37 -28.15 -9.02
CA TYR A 491 -24.89 -28.09 -7.63
C TYR A 491 -25.38 -29.27 -6.80
N GLY A 492 -26.64 -29.69 -6.99
CA GLY A 492 -27.18 -30.88 -6.34
C GLY A 492 -26.38 -32.13 -6.68
N ASN A 493 -26.04 -32.30 -7.96
CA ASN A 493 -25.17 -33.40 -8.43
C ASN A 493 -23.77 -33.32 -7.79
N PHE A 494 -23.16 -32.14 -7.79
CA PHE A 494 -21.84 -31.94 -7.19
C PHE A 494 -21.80 -32.26 -5.69
N ILE A 495 -22.81 -31.82 -4.93
CA ILE A 495 -22.93 -32.14 -3.49
C ILE A 495 -23.02 -33.66 -3.29
N PHE A 496 -23.84 -34.33 -4.09
CA PHE A 496 -24.02 -35.78 -4.02
C PHE A 496 -22.72 -36.53 -4.32
N GLU A 497 -22.05 -36.22 -5.44
CA GLU A 497 -20.77 -36.83 -5.83
C GLU A 497 -19.68 -36.61 -4.77
N THR A 498 -19.60 -35.38 -4.25
CA THR A 498 -18.63 -35.01 -3.21
C THR A 498 -18.82 -35.81 -1.92
N LEU A 499 -20.07 -36.04 -1.51
CA LEU A 499 -20.36 -36.85 -0.33
C LEU A 499 -20.16 -38.35 -0.57
N GLN A 500 -20.43 -38.83 -1.79
CA GLN A 500 -20.18 -40.22 -2.16
C GLN A 500 -18.69 -40.58 -2.12
N ILE A 501 -17.82 -39.69 -2.62
CA ILE A 501 -16.36 -39.83 -2.53
C ILE A 501 -15.93 -39.96 -1.07
N ARG A 502 -16.49 -39.14 -0.19
CA ARG A 502 -16.17 -39.19 1.24
C ARG A 502 -16.57 -40.52 1.89
N THR A 503 -17.71 -41.09 1.55
CA THR A 503 -18.16 -42.39 2.10
C THR A 503 -17.37 -43.59 1.59
N GLY A 504 -16.52 -43.42 0.57
CA GLY A 504 -15.64 -44.48 0.06
C GLY A 504 -14.29 -44.59 0.78
N ASP A 505 -13.92 -43.61 1.60
CA ASP A 505 -12.61 -43.49 2.28
C ASP A 505 -12.64 -43.79 3.80
N ASP A 506 -13.83 -44.07 4.38
CA ASP A 506 -14.01 -44.42 5.81
C ASP A 506 -14.08 -45.95 6.06
#